data_AF-A0A7S0W4G6-F1
#
_entry.id   AF-A0A7S0W4G6-F1
#
_cell.length_a   1.000
_cell.length_b   1.000
_cell.length_c   1.000
_cell.angle_alpha   90.00
_cell.angle_beta   90.00
_cell.angle_gamma   90.00
#
_symmetry.space_group_name_H-M   'P 1'
#
loop_
_entity.id
_entity.type
_entity.pdbx_description
1 polymer ?
#
loop_
_entity_poly.entity_id
_entity_poly.type
_entity_poly.pdbx_seq_one_letter_code
_entity_poly.pdbx_strand_id
1 'polypeptide(L)'
;EDKPSTPSKAEGAKKGRKQAAATPSKAAEADVGDKEPSVSAADKIQKMKASRKKAAAQLDSAWVPDDVKKLYKLYLDAKKQLDHAWGQTPVKFMRMILAAIVVIVLYGYCTEFNHYSQQMSWGMSNPSIMFKAQLRNGQNVIIDDYREAYWWLRDNTPQDARVMAWWDYGYQIAGIANRITIADGNTWNHEHIATLGKCLSSEESAAHKIVRHLADYVLVWTGGGGAAPRGPPISSP
;
A
#
# COMPACT_ATOMS: atom_id res chain seq x y z
N GLU A 1 -1.96 -50.56 42.33
CA GLU A 1 -3.07 -49.91 43.04
C GLU A 1 -3.58 -48.70 42.25
N ASP A 2 -4.83 -48.64 41.84
CA ASP A 2 -5.60 -49.54 40.98
C ASP A 2 -6.94 -48.86 40.65
N LYS A 3 -7.55 -49.24 39.53
CA LYS A 3 -8.94 -48.92 39.12
C LYS A 3 -9.93 -49.83 39.89
N PRO A 4 -11.28 -49.70 39.82
CA PRO A 4 -12.14 -49.02 38.84
C PRO A 4 -13.20 -48.08 39.53
N SER A 5 -14.52 -47.97 39.28
CA SER A 5 -15.47 -48.65 38.36
C SER A 5 -16.80 -47.91 38.11
N THR A 6 -17.01 -47.45 36.87
CA THR A 6 -18.25 -47.69 36.06
C THR A 6 -19.60 -47.02 36.48
N PRO A 7 -20.72 -47.18 35.74
CA PRO A 7 -20.95 -46.63 34.39
C PRO A 7 -22.40 -46.07 34.18
N SER A 8 -22.89 -46.07 32.92
CA SER A 8 -24.32 -46.06 32.50
C SER A 8 -24.98 -44.68 32.26
N LYS A 9 -25.65 -44.38 31.12
CA LYS A 9 -25.87 -45.17 29.88
C LYS A 9 -26.32 -44.31 28.67
N ALA A 10 -26.06 -44.87 27.47
CA ALA A 10 -26.78 -44.70 26.19
C ALA A 10 -26.82 -43.31 25.51
N GLU A 11 -26.84 -43.17 24.18
CA GLU A 11 -26.24 -44.02 23.11
C GLU A 11 -25.85 -43.08 21.92
N GLY A 12 -25.93 -43.30 20.60
CA GLY A 12 -26.42 -44.35 19.68
C GLY A 12 -27.20 -43.74 18.50
N ALA A 13 -26.94 -44.03 17.22
CA ALA A 13 -25.86 -44.83 16.62
C ALA A 13 -25.73 -44.53 15.10
N LYS A 14 -24.54 -44.73 14.51
CA LYS A 14 -24.38 -45.24 13.12
C LYS A 14 -22.96 -45.72 12.80
N LYS A 15 -22.84 -46.95 12.31
CA LYS A 15 -21.65 -47.56 11.67
C LYS A 15 -21.61 -47.09 10.19
N GLY A 16 -20.50 -46.96 9.45
CA GLY A 16 -19.08 -47.22 9.73
C GLY A 16 -18.52 -48.46 8.99
N ARG A 17 -17.56 -48.32 8.05
CA ARG A 17 -16.71 -49.42 7.50
C ARG A 17 -15.51 -48.97 6.62
N LYS A 18 -14.28 -49.18 7.13
CA LYS A 18 -13.02 -49.69 6.49
C LYS A 18 -12.42 -49.04 5.22
N GLN A 19 -11.14 -48.61 5.27
CA GLN A 19 -9.88 -49.29 4.78
C GLN A 19 -9.83 -49.49 3.24
N ALA A 20 -8.93 -48.91 2.41
CA ALA A 20 -7.49 -48.54 2.47
C ALA A 20 -6.50 -49.64 1.98
N ALA A 21 -5.82 -49.41 0.84
CA ALA A 21 -4.58 -50.09 0.39
C ALA A 21 -3.92 -49.43 -0.87
N ALA A 22 -2.60 -49.63 -1.00
CA ALA A 22 -1.75 -49.52 -2.22
C ALA A 22 -1.42 -48.13 -2.85
N THR A 23 -0.21 -48.05 -3.42
CA THR A 23 0.49 -46.84 -3.94
C THR A 23 1.37 -47.22 -5.18
N PRO A 24 2.28 -46.35 -5.68
CA PRO A 24 2.20 -45.64 -6.97
C PRO A 24 2.82 -46.37 -8.19
N SER A 25 2.66 -45.79 -9.40
CA SER A 25 3.50 -46.10 -10.57
C SER A 25 3.69 -44.89 -11.52
N LYS A 26 4.57 -45.02 -12.52
CA LYS A 26 5.06 -43.97 -13.45
C LYS A 26 4.63 -44.17 -14.91
N ALA A 27 4.58 -43.06 -15.65
CA ALA A 27 4.94 -42.89 -17.07
C ALA A 27 4.07 -43.55 -18.17
N ALA A 28 4.42 -43.22 -19.43
CA ALA A 28 3.68 -43.37 -20.69
C ALA A 28 2.37 -42.54 -20.74
N GLU A 29 2.27 -41.43 -21.48
CA GLU A 29 2.37 -41.26 -22.95
C GLU A 29 1.19 -41.86 -23.73
N ALA A 30 0.33 -40.97 -24.23
CA ALA A 30 -0.63 -41.22 -25.30
C ALA A 30 -0.89 -39.88 -26.03
N ASP A 31 -0.13 -39.62 -27.11
CA ASP A 31 -0.42 -38.51 -28.01
C ASP A 31 -1.61 -38.89 -28.92
N VAL A 32 -2.73 -38.21 -28.72
CA VAL A 32 -3.84 -38.13 -29.69
C VAL A 32 -4.35 -36.69 -29.69
N GLY A 33 -3.96 -35.92 -30.69
CA GLY A 33 -4.30 -34.51 -30.80
C GLY A 33 -5.76 -34.24 -31.18
N ASP A 34 -6.63 -34.09 -30.17
CA ASP A 34 -7.95 -33.48 -30.35
C ASP A 34 -7.80 -31.96 -30.58
N LYS A 35 -7.83 -31.57 -31.86
CA LYS A 35 -8.00 -30.18 -32.26
C LYS A 35 -9.36 -29.71 -31.73
N GLU A 36 -9.38 -28.71 -30.85
CA GLU A 36 -10.62 -27.98 -30.57
C GLU A 36 -11.25 -27.56 -31.91
N PRO A 37 -12.48 -28.00 -32.24
CA PRO A 37 -13.12 -27.53 -33.46
C PRO A 37 -13.33 -26.03 -33.26
N SER A 38 -12.68 -25.22 -34.10
CA SER A 38 -12.67 -23.76 -34.02
C SER A 38 -14.05 -23.22 -34.41
N VAL A 39 -15.02 -23.39 -33.50
CA VAL A 39 -16.46 -23.20 -33.71
C VAL A 39 -16.68 -21.86 -34.39
N SER A 40 -17.05 -21.93 -35.67
CA SER A 40 -16.85 -20.84 -36.59
C SER A 40 -17.64 -19.62 -36.12
N ALA A 41 -17.18 -18.42 -36.46
CA ALA A 41 -18.00 -17.23 -36.32
C ALA A 41 -19.38 -17.44 -36.99
N ALA A 42 -19.43 -18.20 -38.09
CA ALA A 42 -20.65 -18.64 -38.74
C ALA A 42 -21.57 -19.47 -37.81
N ASP A 43 -21.05 -20.48 -37.10
CA ASP A 43 -21.83 -21.37 -36.22
C ASP A 43 -22.36 -20.63 -34.99
N LYS A 44 -21.53 -19.75 -34.42
CA LYS A 44 -21.92 -18.85 -33.32
C LYS A 44 -23.04 -17.90 -33.79
N ILE A 45 -22.92 -17.34 -35.00
CA ILE A 45 -23.97 -16.52 -35.64
C ILE A 45 -25.23 -17.35 -35.93
N GLN A 46 -25.14 -18.61 -36.37
CA GLN A 46 -26.31 -19.48 -36.58
C GLN A 46 -27.03 -19.78 -35.27
N LYS A 47 -26.31 -20.16 -34.21
CA LYS A 47 -26.90 -20.39 -32.88
C LYS A 47 -27.55 -19.11 -32.32
N MET A 48 -26.95 -17.94 -32.50
CA MET A 48 -27.56 -16.64 -32.15
C MET A 48 -28.80 -16.28 -32.99
N LYS A 49 -28.82 -16.61 -34.29
CA LYS A 49 -30.02 -16.44 -35.14
C LYS A 49 -31.15 -17.37 -34.70
N ALA A 50 -30.83 -18.62 -34.36
CA ALA A 50 -31.79 -19.59 -33.86
C ALA A 50 -32.38 -19.20 -32.49
N SER A 51 -31.55 -18.72 -31.55
CA SER A 51 -32.05 -18.25 -30.25
C SER A 51 -32.88 -16.97 -30.37
N ARG A 52 -32.49 -16.01 -31.22
CA ARG A 52 -33.34 -14.84 -31.55
C ARG A 52 -34.69 -15.26 -32.16
N LYS A 53 -34.72 -16.26 -33.05
CA LYS A 53 -35.97 -16.76 -33.64
C LYS A 53 -36.89 -17.40 -32.58
N LYS A 54 -36.32 -18.16 -31.62
CA LYS A 54 -37.08 -18.68 -30.47
C LYS A 54 -37.61 -17.56 -29.57
N ALA A 55 -36.77 -16.59 -29.20
CA ALA A 55 -37.17 -15.47 -28.34
C ALA A 55 -38.27 -14.59 -28.96
N ALA A 56 -38.22 -14.37 -30.28
CA ALA A 56 -39.28 -13.65 -31.00
C ALA A 56 -40.62 -14.40 -30.94
N ALA A 57 -40.63 -15.69 -31.28
CA ALA A 57 -41.85 -16.52 -31.20
C ALA A 57 -42.40 -16.62 -29.76
N GLN A 58 -41.52 -16.64 -28.76
CA GLN A 58 -41.89 -16.65 -27.35
C GLN A 58 -42.55 -15.32 -26.92
N LEU A 59 -42.13 -14.19 -27.48
CA LEU A 59 -42.69 -12.87 -27.22
C LEU A 59 -44.05 -12.65 -27.93
N ASP A 60 -44.26 -13.23 -29.11
CA ASP A 60 -45.58 -13.27 -29.76
C ASP A 60 -46.56 -14.22 -29.02
N SER A 61 -46.06 -15.24 -28.32
CA SER A 61 -46.89 -16.18 -27.51
C SER A 61 -47.27 -15.68 -26.11
N ALA A 62 -46.70 -14.55 -25.66
CA ALA A 62 -46.93 -14.03 -24.32
C ALA A 62 -48.20 -13.15 -24.27
N TRP A 63 -48.96 -13.24 -23.17
CA TRP A 63 -50.09 -12.33 -22.89
C TRP A 63 -49.54 -10.95 -22.51
N VAL A 64 -49.26 -10.15 -23.54
CA VAL A 64 -48.73 -8.79 -23.45
C VAL A 64 -49.74 -7.84 -24.11
N PRO A 65 -50.15 -6.74 -23.46
CA PRO A 65 -51.03 -5.74 -24.06
C PRO A 65 -50.48 -5.20 -25.38
N ASP A 66 -51.34 -4.96 -26.38
CA ASP A 66 -50.88 -4.66 -27.73
C ASP A 66 -50.17 -3.31 -27.85
N ASP A 67 -50.45 -2.35 -26.97
CA ASP A 67 -49.66 -1.11 -26.84
C ASP A 67 -48.20 -1.37 -26.44
N VAL A 68 -47.97 -2.35 -25.55
CA VAL A 68 -46.62 -2.76 -25.15
C VAL A 68 -45.92 -3.49 -26.29
N LYS A 69 -46.64 -4.32 -27.06
CA LYS A 69 -46.10 -4.93 -28.30
C LYS A 69 -45.74 -3.86 -29.34
N LYS A 70 -46.54 -2.80 -29.47
CA LYS A 70 -46.34 -1.67 -30.39
C LYS A 70 -45.12 -0.83 -29.98
N LEU A 71 -45.00 -0.49 -28.69
CA LEU A 71 -43.81 0.15 -28.11
C LEU A 71 -42.55 -0.70 -28.29
N TYR A 72 -42.62 -2.00 -28.05
CA TYR A 72 -41.48 -2.91 -28.22
C TYR A 72 -41.04 -3.04 -29.68
N LYS A 73 -41.98 -3.09 -30.63
CA LYS A 73 -41.69 -3.08 -32.07
C LYS A 73 -41.06 -1.74 -32.50
N LEU A 74 -41.59 -0.61 -32.02
CA LEU A 74 -41.00 0.72 -32.26
C LEU A 74 -39.56 0.83 -31.70
N TYR A 75 -39.32 0.34 -30.48
CA TYR A 75 -37.97 0.25 -29.89
C TYR A 75 -37.05 -0.64 -30.72
N LEU A 76 -37.53 -1.80 -31.20
CA LEU A 76 -36.76 -2.71 -32.03
C LEU A 76 -36.37 -2.09 -33.38
N ASP A 77 -37.27 -1.37 -34.03
CA ASP A 77 -37.00 -0.75 -35.33
C ASP A 77 -36.14 0.52 -35.18
N ALA A 78 -36.36 1.35 -34.15
CA ALA A 78 -35.43 2.42 -33.78
C ALA A 78 -34.03 1.87 -33.48
N LYS A 79 -33.94 0.74 -32.77
CA LYS A 79 -32.68 0.04 -32.50
C LYS A 79 -32.05 -0.55 -33.75
N LYS A 80 -32.81 -1.11 -34.70
CA LYS A 80 -32.27 -1.55 -36.01
C LYS A 80 -31.71 -0.37 -36.79
N GLN A 81 -32.39 0.77 -36.83
CA GLN A 81 -31.90 1.97 -37.52
C GLN A 81 -30.61 2.49 -36.88
N LEU A 82 -30.54 2.52 -35.55
CA LEU A 82 -29.34 2.86 -34.81
C LEU A 82 -28.20 1.84 -35.04
N ASP A 83 -28.46 0.55 -34.90
CA ASP A 83 -27.50 -0.54 -35.16
C ASP A 83 -27.02 -0.53 -36.63
N HIS A 84 -27.86 -0.10 -37.58
CA HIS A 84 -27.51 0.03 -38.99
C HIS A 84 -26.61 1.25 -39.23
N ALA A 85 -26.95 2.42 -38.68
CA ALA A 85 -26.10 3.63 -38.71
C ALA A 85 -24.74 3.39 -38.03
N TRP A 86 -24.75 2.78 -36.85
CA TRP A 86 -23.56 2.35 -36.09
C TRP A 86 -22.77 1.24 -36.80
N GLY A 87 -23.47 0.46 -37.64
CA GLY A 87 -22.93 -0.57 -38.50
C GLY A 87 -22.25 -0.04 -39.77
N GLN A 88 -22.40 1.24 -40.12
CA GLN A 88 -21.80 1.80 -41.34
C GLN A 88 -20.27 1.84 -41.26
N THR A 89 -19.63 1.55 -42.39
CA THR A 89 -18.17 1.56 -42.57
C THR A 89 -17.50 2.87 -42.09
N PRO A 90 -17.95 4.09 -42.46
CA PRO A 90 -17.34 5.32 -41.95
C PRO A 90 -17.44 5.48 -40.43
N VAL A 91 -18.58 5.13 -39.81
CA VAL A 91 -18.78 5.23 -38.34
C VAL A 91 -17.85 4.25 -37.60
N LYS A 92 -17.65 3.05 -38.15
CA LYS A 92 -16.66 2.09 -37.63
C LYS A 92 -15.24 2.65 -37.68
N PHE A 93 -14.81 3.24 -38.81
CA PHE A 93 -13.48 3.85 -38.91
C PHE A 93 -13.32 5.03 -37.95
N MET A 94 -14.29 5.95 -37.88
CA MET A 94 -14.29 7.07 -36.93
C MET A 94 -14.13 6.59 -35.48
N ARG A 95 -14.86 5.53 -35.09
CA ARG A 95 -14.75 4.94 -33.75
C ARG A 95 -13.40 4.27 -33.50
N MET A 96 -12.81 3.62 -34.50
CA MET A 96 -11.45 3.03 -34.37
C MET A 96 -10.39 4.13 -34.19
N ILE A 97 -10.51 5.24 -34.91
CA ILE A 97 -9.63 6.41 -34.76
C ILE A 97 -9.79 7.02 -33.35
N LEU A 98 -11.02 7.23 -32.89
CA LEU A 98 -11.28 7.74 -31.53
C LEU A 98 -10.70 6.82 -30.46
N ALA A 99 -10.86 5.50 -30.59
CA ALA A 99 -10.29 4.52 -29.67
C ALA A 99 -8.76 4.53 -29.68
N ALA A 100 -8.12 4.67 -30.86
CA ALA A 100 -6.67 4.80 -30.98
C ALA A 100 -6.15 6.08 -30.29
N ILE A 101 -6.83 7.22 -30.47
CA ILE A 101 -6.50 8.48 -29.80
C ILE A 101 -6.58 8.32 -28.27
N VAL A 102 -7.65 7.71 -27.76
CA VAL A 102 -7.81 7.44 -26.32
C VAL A 102 -6.69 6.53 -25.79
N VAL A 103 -6.30 5.48 -26.52
CA VAL A 103 -5.18 4.60 -26.13
C VAL A 103 -3.84 5.34 -26.13
N ILE A 104 -3.57 6.21 -27.11
CA ILE A 104 -2.33 7.01 -27.17
C ILE A 104 -2.26 7.99 -25.99
N VAL A 105 -3.37 8.67 -25.68
CA VAL A 105 -3.46 9.61 -24.55
C VAL A 105 -3.28 8.87 -23.20
N LEU A 106 -3.94 7.72 -23.03
CA LEU A 106 -3.76 6.88 -21.84
C LEU A 106 -2.31 6.38 -21.69
N TYR A 107 -1.66 5.98 -22.80
CA TYR A 107 -0.25 5.55 -22.77
C TYR A 107 0.67 6.67 -22.26
N GLY A 108 0.49 7.91 -22.73
CA GLY A 108 1.25 9.07 -22.24
C GLY A 108 1.03 9.34 -20.75
N TYR A 109 -0.21 9.25 -20.25
CA TYR A 109 -0.48 9.35 -18.81
C TYR A 109 0.15 8.20 -18.02
N CYS A 110 0.19 6.98 -18.55
CA CYS A 110 0.86 5.85 -17.91
C CYS A 110 2.39 6.03 -17.82
N THR A 111 3.04 6.59 -18.84
CA THR A 111 4.49 6.86 -18.78
C THR A 111 4.83 7.96 -17.77
N GLU A 112 4.07 9.05 -17.73
CA GLU A 112 4.25 10.12 -16.73
C GLU A 112 3.96 9.63 -15.31
N PHE A 113 2.88 8.86 -15.10
CA PHE A 113 2.57 8.27 -13.80
C PHE A 113 3.68 7.34 -13.31
N ASN A 114 4.24 6.49 -14.19
CA ASN A 114 5.32 5.59 -13.83
C ASN A 114 6.61 6.35 -13.48
N HIS A 115 6.95 7.39 -14.25
CA HIS A 115 8.10 8.25 -13.98
C HIS A 115 7.95 9.03 -12.66
N TYR A 116 6.78 9.61 -12.40
CA TYR A 116 6.46 10.28 -11.14
C TYR A 116 6.50 9.31 -9.95
N SER A 117 5.94 8.11 -10.10
CA SER A 117 6.00 7.05 -9.09
C SER A 117 7.45 6.63 -8.77
N GLN A 118 8.31 6.54 -9.78
CA GLN A 118 9.73 6.23 -9.62
C GLN A 118 10.49 7.33 -8.85
N GLN A 119 10.21 8.61 -9.13
CA GLN A 119 10.77 9.74 -8.40
C GLN A 119 10.25 9.81 -6.95
N MET A 120 8.95 9.62 -6.74
CA MET A 120 8.33 9.56 -5.41
C MET A 120 8.92 8.42 -4.58
N SER A 121 9.13 7.25 -5.18
CA SER A 121 9.79 6.10 -4.56
C SER A 121 11.21 6.44 -4.08
N TRP A 122 12.00 7.14 -4.91
CA TRP A 122 13.34 7.61 -4.49
C TRP A 122 13.30 8.66 -3.39
N GLY A 123 12.28 9.53 -3.35
CA GLY A 123 12.07 10.47 -2.25
C GLY A 123 11.73 9.77 -0.93
N MET A 124 10.72 8.90 -0.96
CA MET A 124 10.19 8.21 0.23
C MET A 124 11.09 7.08 0.76
N SER A 125 11.97 6.51 -0.07
CA SER A 125 12.88 5.40 0.33
C SER A 125 14.15 5.87 1.07
N ASN A 126 14.24 7.14 1.47
CA ASN A 126 15.37 7.63 2.27
C ASN A 126 15.13 7.37 3.77
N PRO A 127 16.02 6.63 4.45
CA PRO A 127 15.83 6.30 5.86
C PRO A 127 16.01 7.55 6.75
N SER A 128 14.95 7.98 7.42
CA SER A 128 14.93 9.19 8.27
C SER A 128 15.85 9.14 9.50
N ILE A 129 16.43 7.98 9.82
CA ILE A 129 17.35 7.77 10.95
C ILE A 129 18.82 7.54 10.53
N MET A 130 19.12 7.53 9.23
CA MET A 130 20.48 7.32 8.71
C MET A 130 20.80 8.32 7.60
N PHE A 131 21.55 9.36 7.94
CA PHE A 131 21.99 10.35 6.97
C PHE A 131 23.09 9.75 6.07
N LYS A 132 22.79 9.65 4.76
CA LYS A 132 23.79 9.35 3.73
C LYS A 132 24.56 10.63 3.42
N ALA A 133 25.69 10.84 4.09
CA ALA A 133 26.58 11.95 3.79
C ALA A 133 27.47 11.59 2.60
N GLN A 134 27.49 12.45 1.58
CA GLN A 134 28.51 12.38 0.53
C GLN A 134 29.71 13.22 0.95
N LEU A 135 30.84 12.54 1.17
CA LEU A 135 32.12 13.21 1.42
C LEU A 135 32.61 13.88 0.12
N ARG A 136 33.52 14.86 0.24
CA ARG A 136 34.11 15.58 -0.92
C ARG A 136 34.88 14.67 -1.90
N ASN A 137 35.08 13.39 -1.56
CA ASN A 137 35.69 12.36 -2.40
C ASN A 137 34.64 11.49 -3.16
N GLY A 138 33.34 11.79 -3.06
CA GLY A 138 32.26 11.03 -3.69
C GLY A 138 31.84 9.74 -2.98
N GLN A 139 32.43 9.41 -1.82
CA GLN A 139 32.01 8.25 -1.04
C GLN A 139 30.73 8.54 -0.27
N ASN A 140 29.74 7.64 -0.40
CA ASN A 140 28.54 7.63 0.42
C ASN A 140 28.89 7.03 1.79
N VAL A 141 29.00 7.86 2.82
CA VAL A 141 29.13 7.42 4.22
C VAL A 141 27.74 7.41 4.85
N ILE A 142 27.39 6.30 5.50
CA ILE A 142 26.20 6.20 6.34
C ILE A 142 26.62 6.68 7.73
N ILE A 143 26.08 7.81 8.18
CA ILE A 143 26.28 8.30 9.56
C ILE A 143 25.39 7.48 10.48
N ASP A 144 26.00 6.84 11.48
CA ASP A 144 25.32 5.91 12.42
C ASP A 144 25.40 6.35 13.89
N ASP A 145 26.05 7.49 14.13
CA ASP A 145 26.30 8.14 15.41
C ASP A 145 25.03 8.23 16.28
N TYR A 146 23.88 8.40 15.63
CA TYR A 146 22.56 8.41 16.25
C TYR A 146 22.23 7.09 16.96
N ARG A 147 22.43 5.93 16.31
CA ARG A 147 22.13 4.62 16.91
C ARG A 147 23.20 4.23 17.93
N GLU A 148 24.47 4.51 17.67
CA GLU A 148 25.56 4.24 18.60
C GLU A 148 25.36 4.98 19.93
N ALA A 149 25.05 6.28 19.89
CA ALA A 149 24.78 7.05 21.11
C ALA A 149 23.51 6.59 21.85
N TYR A 150 22.44 6.18 21.14
CA TYR A 150 21.26 5.59 21.79
C TYR A 150 21.55 4.24 22.45
N TRP A 151 22.39 3.39 21.85
CA TRP A 151 22.83 2.13 22.48
C TRP A 151 23.78 2.37 23.66
N TRP A 152 24.72 3.30 23.54
CA TRP A 152 25.57 3.72 24.66
C TRP A 152 24.70 4.17 25.85
N LEU A 153 23.72 5.03 25.59
CA LEU A 153 22.78 5.54 26.59
C LEU A 153 21.94 4.41 27.24
N ARG A 154 21.53 3.40 26.46
CA ARG A 154 20.80 2.22 26.95
C ARG A 154 21.64 1.33 27.87
N ASP A 155 22.93 1.18 27.57
CA ASP A 155 23.78 0.16 28.19
C ASP A 155 24.71 0.72 29.29
N ASN A 156 24.87 2.05 29.38
CA ASN A 156 25.79 2.73 30.32
C ASN A 156 25.10 3.64 31.37
N THR A 157 23.77 3.70 31.43
CA THR A 157 23.02 4.52 32.41
C THR A 157 22.02 3.70 33.23
N PRO A 158 21.56 4.15 34.41
CA PRO A 158 20.43 3.54 35.13
C PRO A 158 19.15 3.49 34.28
N GLN A 159 18.27 2.49 34.49
CA GLN A 159 17.04 2.33 33.68
C GLN A 159 16.00 3.44 33.94
N ASP A 160 16.00 3.99 35.15
CA ASP A 160 15.18 5.11 35.62
C ASP A 160 15.77 6.48 35.25
N ALA A 161 16.96 6.54 34.63
CA ALA A 161 17.61 7.79 34.26
C ALA A 161 16.77 8.60 33.26
N ARG A 162 16.57 9.88 33.59
CA ARG A 162 15.77 10.82 32.80
C ARG A 162 16.67 11.59 31.86
N VAL A 163 16.29 11.60 30.58
CA VAL A 163 17.05 12.20 29.49
C VAL A 163 16.32 13.43 28.98
N MET A 164 16.98 14.58 29.10
CA MET A 164 16.55 15.82 28.45
C MET A 164 17.10 15.86 27.03
N ALA A 165 16.22 15.98 26.05
CA ALA A 165 16.55 16.20 24.66
C ALA A 165 15.50 17.12 24.03
N TRP A 166 15.75 17.57 22.79
CA TRP A 166 14.74 18.27 22.01
C TRP A 166 13.59 17.32 21.61
N TRP A 167 12.37 17.86 21.48
CA TRP A 167 11.12 17.06 21.42
C TRP A 167 11.06 16.09 20.24
N ASP A 168 11.64 16.46 19.09
CA ASP A 168 11.78 15.59 17.90
C ASP A 168 12.43 14.22 18.20
N TYR A 169 13.33 14.15 19.19
CA TYR A 169 14.11 12.96 19.51
C TYR A 169 13.49 12.10 20.62
N GLY A 170 12.47 12.60 21.34
CA GLY A 170 11.88 11.90 22.49
C GLY A 170 11.42 10.48 22.14
N TYR A 171 10.72 10.32 21.02
CA TYR A 171 10.29 9.00 20.53
C TYR A 171 11.46 8.05 20.18
N GLN A 172 12.58 8.58 19.68
CA GLN A 172 13.75 7.77 19.33
C GLN A 172 14.48 7.29 20.59
N ILE A 173 14.66 8.17 21.57
CA ILE A 173 15.30 7.84 22.86
C ILE A 173 14.44 6.83 23.63
N ALA A 174 13.13 7.07 23.74
CA ALA A 174 12.21 6.15 24.42
C ALA A 174 12.19 4.76 23.74
N GLY A 175 12.16 4.70 22.40
CA GLY A 175 12.08 3.44 21.66
C GLY A 175 13.40 2.66 21.51
N ILE A 176 14.53 3.35 21.33
CA ILE A 176 15.84 2.73 21.03
C ILE A 176 16.73 2.68 22.27
N ALA A 177 16.83 3.79 23.00
CA ALA A 177 17.62 3.86 24.22
C ALA A 177 16.88 3.33 25.46
N ASN A 178 15.56 3.12 25.38
CA ASN A 178 14.70 2.65 26.47
C ASN A 178 14.93 3.47 27.76
N ARG A 179 14.73 4.79 27.68
CA ARG A 179 14.88 5.74 28.80
C ARG A 179 13.72 6.73 28.88
N ILE A 180 13.52 7.28 30.06
CA ILE A 180 12.49 8.28 30.34
C ILE A 180 12.88 9.61 29.69
N THR A 181 12.05 10.13 28.79
CA THR A 181 12.29 11.40 28.08
C THR A 181 11.45 12.54 28.64
N ILE A 182 12.06 13.71 28.83
CA ILE A 182 11.37 14.87 29.39
C ILE A 182 10.43 15.54 28.38
N ALA A 183 10.78 15.59 27.10
CA ALA A 183 9.90 16.01 26.02
C ALA A 183 9.61 14.85 25.06
N ASP A 184 8.37 14.74 24.59
CA ASP A 184 7.94 13.80 23.56
C ASP A 184 7.39 14.54 22.33
N GLY A 185 7.13 13.80 21.26
CA GLY A 185 6.57 14.35 20.02
C GLY A 185 5.06 14.60 20.06
N ASN A 186 4.39 14.42 21.21
CA ASN A 186 2.94 14.65 21.34
C ASN A 186 2.61 16.10 21.73
N THR A 187 3.60 16.82 22.25
CA THR A 187 3.58 18.27 22.53
C THR A 187 2.44 18.82 23.42
N TRP A 188 1.68 17.93 24.07
CA TRP A 188 0.45 18.24 24.83
C TRP A 188 0.60 19.27 25.97
N ASN A 189 1.80 19.42 26.53
CA ASN A 189 2.08 20.41 27.57
C ASN A 189 3.05 21.50 27.06
N HIS A 190 2.48 22.63 26.62
CA HIS A 190 3.24 23.79 26.15
C HIS A 190 4.11 24.45 27.23
N GLU A 191 3.72 24.42 28.51
CA GLU A 191 4.54 24.98 29.61
C GLU A 191 5.83 24.17 29.80
N HIS A 192 5.76 22.86 29.59
CA HIS A 192 6.93 21.98 29.65
C HIS A 192 7.90 22.24 28.50
N ILE A 193 7.38 22.44 27.27
CA ILE A 193 8.18 22.82 26.10
C ILE A 193 8.79 24.21 26.27
N ALA A 194 8.03 25.18 26.79
CA ALA A 194 8.54 26.52 27.10
C ALA A 194 9.65 26.47 28.16
N THR A 195 9.52 25.59 29.16
CA THR A 195 10.55 25.36 30.18
C THR A 195 11.80 24.71 29.58
N LEU A 196 11.64 23.71 28.71
CA LEU A 196 12.74 23.06 27.98
C LEU A 196 13.49 24.07 27.10
N GLY A 197 12.77 24.83 26.28
CA GLY A 197 13.33 25.89 25.43
C GLY A 197 14.01 27.01 26.20
N LYS A 198 13.47 27.39 27.37
CA LYS A 198 14.11 28.34 28.30
C LYS A 198 15.40 27.76 28.89
N CYS A 199 15.46 26.48 29.23
CA CYS A 199 16.69 25.84 29.71
C CYS A 199 17.77 25.81 28.62
N LEU A 200 17.40 25.62 27.36
CA LEU A 200 18.34 25.58 26.22
C LEU A 200 18.76 26.96 25.71
N SER A 201 18.08 28.04 26.11
CA SER A 201 18.38 29.43 25.70
C SER A 201 18.82 30.37 26.84
N SER A 202 18.93 29.87 28.08
CA SER A 202 19.43 30.64 29.22
C SER A 202 20.92 30.43 29.46
N GLU A 203 21.55 31.40 30.12
CA GLU A 203 22.86 31.26 30.77
C GLU A 203 23.00 29.94 31.54
N GLU A 204 24.16 29.28 31.44
CA GLU A 204 24.42 27.95 32.03
C GLU A 204 24.04 27.90 33.53
N SER A 205 24.42 28.93 34.28
CA SER A 205 24.14 29.03 35.73
C SER A 205 22.65 29.21 36.08
N ALA A 206 21.80 29.52 35.11
CA ALA A 206 20.35 29.57 35.24
C ALA A 206 19.70 28.28 34.70
N ALA A 207 20.18 27.77 33.56
CA ALA A 207 19.75 26.51 32.97
C ALA A 207 20.00 25.33 33.93
N HIS A 208 21.22 25.18 34.44
CA HIS A 208 21.62 24.09 35.34
C HIS A 208 20.75 24.01 36.60
N LYS A 209 20.34 25.15 37.18
CA LYS A 209 19.46 25.21 38.36
C LYS A 209 18.10 24.57 38.12
N ILE A 210 17.61 24.60 36.88
CA ILE A 210 16.34 24.00 36.46
C ILE A 210 16.58 22.56 36.01
N VAL A 211 17.50 22.34 35.07
CA VAL A 211 17.78 21.02 34.45
C VAL A 211 18.05 19.94 35.48
N ARG A 212 18.85 20.23 36.53
CA ARG A 212 19.17 19.29 37.63
C ARG A 212 17.96 18.72 38.39
N HIS A 213 16.79 19.33 38.26
CA HIS A 213 15.54 18.82 38.84
C HIS A 213 14.74 18.00 37.83
N LEU A 214 14.81 18.34 36.55
CA LEU A 214 14.04 17.69 35.48
C LEU A 214 14.73 16.41 34.98
N ALA A 215 16.04 16.42 34.78
CA ALA A 215 16.77 15.35 34.10
C ALA A 215 18.14 15.06 34.74
N ASP A 216 18.62 13.84 34.48
CA ASP A 216 19.88 13.30 34.98
C ASP A 216 20.97 13.32 33.89
N TYR A 217 20.56 13.24 32.62
CA TYR A 217 21.41 13.38 31.43
C TYR A 217 20.80 14.36 30.42
N VAL A 218 21.64 15.02 29.62
CA VAL A 218 21.22 15.90 28.52
C VAL A 218 21.85 15.41 27.21
N LEU A 219 21.05 15.26 26.16
CA LEU A 219 21.49 14.85 24.82
C LEU A 219 21.34 16.01 23.84
N VAL A 220 22.45 16.38 23.18
CA VAL A 220 22.51 17.47 22.19
C VAL A 220 23.25 17.00 20.95
N TRP A 221 22.62 17.12 19.78
CA TRP A 221 23.23 16.73 18.50
C TRP A 221 24.00 17.90 17.87
N THR A 222 25.32 17.89 18.00
CA THR A 222 26.20 18.90 17.40
C THR A 222 26.58 18.53 15.96
N GLY A 223 25.60 18.58 15.05
CA GLY A 223 25.83 18.32 13.63
C GLY A 223 26.72 19.40 12.99
N GLY A 224 27.95 19.03 12.62
CA GLY A 224 28.97 19.93 12.05
C GLY A 224 28.69 20.49 10.64
N GLY A 225 27.42 20.56 10.22
CA GLY A 225 26.96 21.18 8.97
C GLY A 225 27.03 22.70 9.02
N GLY A 226 28.23 23.24 9.28
CA GLY A 226 28.51 24.64 9.62
C GLY A 226 28.33 25.66 8.51
N ALA A 227 27.17 25.65 7.83
CA ALA A 227 26.68 26.75 7.01
C ALA A 227 26.11 27.89 7.89
N ALA A 228 26.88 28.32 8.90
CA ALA A 228 26.70 29.66 9.44
C ALA A 228 26.91 30.63 8.27
N PRO A 229 25.94 31.51 7.94
CA PRO A 229 26.08 32.41 6.82
C PRO A 229 27.25 33.34 7.12
N ARG A 230 28.36 33.17 6.41
CA ARG A 230 29.42 34.20 6.38
C ARG A 230 28.74 35.47 5.87
N GLY A 231 28.64 36.47 6.73
CA GLY A 231 28.30 37.82 6.29
C GLY A 231 29.24 38.24 5.15
N PRO A 232 28.78 39.11 4.22
CA PRO A 232 29.63 39.60 3.16
C PRO A 232 30.93 40.17 3.78
N PRO A 233 32.11 39.92 3.17
CA PRO A 233 33.37 40.35 3.74
C PRO A 233 33.34 41.86 3.93
N ILE A 234 33.52 42.31 5.17
CA ILE A 234 33.55 43.72 5.52
C ILE A 234 34.83 44.31 4.92
N SER A 235 34.69 44.93 3.74
CA SER A 235 35.70 45.83 3.21
C SER A 235 35.69 47.10 4.07
N SER A 236 36.60 47.17 5.04
CA SER A 236 36.93 48.41 5.72
C SER A 236 37.38 49.49 4.73
N PRO A 237 37.10 50.78 4.99
CA PRO A 237 37.52 51.89 4.14
C PRO A 237 39.03 52.14 4.19
#